data_AF-A0A424W3T1-F1
#
_entry.id   AF-A0A424W3T1-F1
#
_cell.length_a   1.000
_cell.length_b   1.000
_cell.length_c   1.000
_cell.angle_alpha   90.00
_cell.angle_beta   90.00
_cell.angle_gamma   90.00
#
_symmetry.space_group_name_H-M   'P 1'
#
loop_
_entity.id
_entity.type
_entity.pdbx_description
1 polymer ?
#
loop_
_entity_poly.entity_id
_entity_poly.type
_entity_poly.pdbx_seq_one_letter_code
_entity_poly.pdbx_strand_id
1 'polypeptide(L)'
;MREFVMWSTDMFLYAAKALGFALPLLYLLGIAAHVRPNRFGALGSAASRKWFAVAMVAVWAFAAVAALLAYYVARNYDRGYGYFLFFLPYYLGPALILSVIGLWVRYRLCKGVKDNA
;
A
#
# COMPACT_ATOMS: atom_id res chain seq x y z
N MET A 1 9.36 -8.29 -27.32
CA MET A 1 9.80 -8.27 -25.91
C MET A 1 9.79 -6.86 -25.31
N ARG A 2 10.46 -5.87 -25.94
CA ARG A 2 10.44 -4.46 -25.51
C ARG A 2 9.03 -3.88 -25.31
N GLU A 3 8.16 -3.99 -26.32
CA GLU A 3 6.78 -3.47 -26.27
C GLU A 3 5.96 -4.06 -25.13
N PHE A 4 6.07 -5.38 -24.91
CA PHE A 4 5.41 -6.06 -23.79
C PHE A 4 5.88 -5.55 -22.42
N VAL A 5 7.19 -5.28 -22.26
CA VAL A 5 7.74 -4.76 -21.00
C VAL A 5 7.30 -3.32 -20.76
N MET A 6 7.26 -2.48 -21.80
CA MET A 6 6.77 -1.09 -21.67
C MET A 6 5.27 -1.07 -21.35
N TRP A 7 4.46 -1.85 -22.07
CA TRP A 7 3.02 -1.96 -21.83
C TRP A 7 2.68 -2.45 -20.41
N SER A 8 3.38 -3.49 -19.93
CA SER A 8 3.16 -3.98 -18.57
C SER A 8 3.58 -2.95 -17.52
N THR A 9 4.66 -2.21 -17.77
CA THR A 9 5.08 -1.10 -16.90
C THR A 9 4.01 -0.01 -16.86
N ASP A 10 3.44 0.39 -18.01
CA ASP A 10 2.37 1.39 -18.07
C ASP A 10 1.13 0.96 -17.27
N MET A 11 0.74 -0.31 -17.36
CA MET A 11 -0.36 -0.85 -16.54
C MET A 11 -0.08 -0.72 -15.04
N PHE A 12 1.12 -1.09 -14.59
CA PHE A 12 1.50 -0.98 -13.18
C PHE A 12 1.51 0.48 -12.70
N LEU A 13 2.00 1.39 -13.53
CA LEU A 13 2.05 2.82 -13.23
C LEU A 13 0.66 3.46 -13.21
N TYR A 14 -0.22 3.06 -14.12
CA TYR A 14 -1.62 3.47 -14.11
C TYR A 14 -2.35 2.97 -12.85
N ALA A 15 -2.12 1.70 -12.48
CA ALA A 15 -2.65 1.14 -11.25
C ALA A 15 -2.15 1.90 -10.01
N ALA A 16 -0.86 2.25 -9.94
CA ALA A 16 -0.31 3.05 -8.85
C ALA A 16 -1.01 4.42 -8.71
N LYS A 17 -1.30 5.07 -9.84
CA LYS A 17 -2.04 6.34 -9.86
C LYS A 17 -3.48 6.19 -9.36
N ALA A 18 -4.20 5.17 -9.84
CA ALA A 18 -5.58 4.91 -9.42
C ALA A 18 -5.67 4.53 -7.93
N LEU A 19 -4.74 3.69 -7.47
CA LEU A 19 -4.66 3.25 -6.08
C LEU A 19 -4.20 4.34 -5.13
N GLY A 20 -3.51 5.37 -5.62
CA GLY A 20 -3.03 6.48 -4.79
C GLY A 20 -4.12 7.24 -4.05
N PHE A 21 -5.35 7.25 -4.57
CA PHE A 21 -6.51 7.80 -3.87
C PHE A 21 -7.29 6.76 -3.04
N ALA A 22 -7.42 5.53 -3.55
CA ALA A 22 -8.24 4.50 -2.91
C ALA A 22 -7.56 3.90 -1.66
N LEU A 23 -6.26 3.62 -1.72
CA LEU A 23 -5.52 2.95 -0.64
C LEU A 23 -5.45 3.77 0.65
N PRO A 24 -5.20 5.10 0.63
CA PRO A 24 -5.21 5.89 1.85
C PRO A 24 -6.56 5.82 2.58
N LEU A 25 -7.68 5.94 1.84
CA LEU A 25 -9.02 5.84 2.41
C LEU A 25 -9.28 4.45 3.00
N LEU A 26 -8.88 3.40 2.28
CA LEU A 26 -8.99 2.01 2.75
C LEU A 26 -8.17 1.79 4.03
N TYR A 27 -6.98 2.37 4.14
CA TYR A 27 -6.15 2.24 5.33
C TYR A 27 -6.65 3.05 6.51
N LEU A 28 -7.21 4.23 6.29
CA LEU A 28 -7.91 4.97 7.34
C LEU A 28 -9.09 4.16 7.90
N LEU A 29 -9.88 3.53 7.03
CA LEU A 29 -10.94 2.62 7.46
C LEU A 29 -10.40 1.42 8.23
N GLY A 30 -9.32 0.80 7.74
CA GLY A 30 -8.65 -0.31 8.41
C GLY A 30 -8.11 0.07 9.79
N ILE A 31 -7.53 1.25 9.94
CA ILE A 31 -7.07 1.80 11.23
C ILE A 31 -8.26 2.01 12.16
N ALA A 32 -9.33 2.66 11.69
CA ALA A 32 -10.52 2.90 12.50
C ALA A 32 -11.15 1.59 13.00
N ALA A 33 -11.21 0.56 12.14
CA ALA A 33 -11.66 -0.78 12.50
C ALA A 33 -10.75 -1.47 13.53
N HIS A 34 -9.43 -1.21 13.51
CA HIS A 34 -8.52 -1.70 14.55
C HIS A 34 -8.73 -1.01 15.90
N VAL A 35 -8.92 0.32 15.91
CA VAL A 35 -9.04 1.13 17.14
C VAL A 35 -10.41 0.95 17.81
N ARG A 36 -11.49 0.87 17.04
CA ARG A 36 -12.87 0.73 17.57
C ARG A 36 -13.62 -0.44 16.94
N PRO A 37 -13.19 -1.70 17.16
CA PRO A 37 -13.77 -2.86 16.48
C PRO A 37 -15.28 -2.98 16.69
N ASN A 38 -15.79 -2.65 17.88
CA ASN A 38 -17.22 -2.74 18.22
C ASN A 38 -18.13 -1.80 17.41
N ARG A 39 -17.59 -0.79 16.73
CA ARG A 39 -18.36 0.16 15.91
C ARG A 39 -18.48 -0.26 14.44
N PHE A 40 -17.72 -1.27 14.01
CA PHE A 40 -17.56 -1.61 12.59
C PHE A 40 -18.12 -3.00 12.22
N GLY A 41 -18.84 -3.67 13.12
CA GLY A 41 -19.47 -4.97 12.85
C GLY A 41 -18.48 -5.99 12.26
N ALA A 42 -18.79 -6.52 11.07
CA ALA A 42 -17.95 -7.50 10.37
C ALA A 42 -16.53 -6.99 10.04
N LEU A 43 -16.35 -5.68 9.80
CA LEU A 43 -15.04 -5.05 9.56
C LEU A 43 -14.20 -4.97 10.84
N GLY A 44 -14.84 -4.95 12.01
CA GLY A 44 -14.17 -5.02 13.31
C GLY A 44 -13.68 -6.42 13.70
N SER A 45 -14.06 -7.45 12.93
CA SER A 45 -13.67 -8.84 13.20
C SER A 45 -12.15 -9.04 13.17
N ALA A 46 -11.66 -10.05 13.90
CA ALA A 46 -10.24 -10.39 13.89
C ALA A 46 -9.73 -10.76 12.48
N ALA A 47 -10.57 -11.44 11.69
CA ALA A 47 -10.26 -11.82 10.31
C ALA A 47 -10.11 -10.59 9.41
N SER A 48 -11.08 -9.65 9.43
CA SER A 48 -11.02 -8.43 8.62
C SER A 48 -9.80 -7.58 8.98
N ARG A 49 -9.55 -7.39 10.29
CA ARG A 49 -8.36 -6.68 10.78
C ARG A 49 -7.06 -7.34 10.28
N LYS A 50 -6.96 -8.67 10.27
CA LYS A 50 -5.80 -9.40 9.70
C LYS A 50 -5.63 -9.09 8.21
N TRP A 51 -6.70 -9.10 7.43
CA TRP A 51 -6.65 -8.77 6.01
C TRP A 51 -6.23 -7.32 5.74
N PHE A 52 -6.69 -6.36 6.55
CA PHE A 52 -6.19 -4.98 6.46
C PHE A 52 -4.68 -4.89 6.69
N ALA A 53 -4.16 -5.61 7.69
CA ALA A 53 -2.72 -5.64 7.95
C ALA A 53 -1.94 -6.27 6.79
N VAL A 54 -2.46 -7.35 6.20
CA VAL A 54 -1.87 -7.97 5.00
C VAL A 54 -1.86 -6.98 3.83
N ALA A 55 -2.97 -6.26 3.59
CA ALA A 55 -3.05 -5.25 2.55
C ALA A 55 -2.07 -4.08 2.78
N MET A 56 -1.86 -3.68 4.03
CA MET A 56 -0.88 -2.67 4.43
C MET A 56 0.57 -3.11 4.17
N VAL A 57 0.88 -4.40 4.25
CA VAL A 57 2.20 -4.93 3.85
C VAL A 57 2.30 -5.05 2.33
N ALA A 58 1.23 -5.50 1.67
CA ALA A 58 1.22 -5.73 0.22
C ALA A 58 1.49 -4.46 -0.60
N VAL A 59 1.08 -3.27 -0.15
CA VAL A 59 1.37 -2.01 -0.86
C VAL A 59 2.86 -1.71 -0.94
N TRP A 60 3.67 -2.15 0.03
CA TRP A 60 5.12 -1.99 -0.03
C TRP A 60 5.74 -2.85 -1.12
N ALA A 61 5.28 -4.11 -1.24
CA ALA A 61 5.71 -4.99 -2.33
C ALA A 61 5.30 -4.41 -3.69
N PHE A 62 4.07 -3.91 -3.80
CA PHE A 62 3.58 -3.26 -5.02
C PHE A 62 4.40 -2.03 -5.38
N ALA A 63 4.70 -1.15 -4.41
CA ALA A 63 5.51 0.05 -4.62
C ALA A 63 6.95 -0.30 -5.05
N ALA A 64 7.56 -1.32 -4.44
CA ALA A 64 8.89 -1.78 -4.80
C ALA A 64 8.95 -2.33 -6.23
N VAL A 65 7.97 -3.16 -6.61
CA VAL A 65 7.84 -3.69 -7.98
C VAL A 65 7.67 -2.55 -8.98
N ALA A 66 6.76 -1.60 -8.73
CA ALA A 66 6.54 -0.46 -9.61
C ALA A 66 7.81 0.40 -9.79
N ALA A 67 8.56 0.66 -8.71
CA ALA A 67 9.82 1.39 -8.77
C ALA A 67 10.89 0.63 -9.56
N LEU A 68 11.03 -0.69 -9.35
CA LEU A 68 11.99 -1.51 -10.09
C LEU A 68 11.68 -1.57 -11.58
N LEU A 69 10.40 -1.73 -11.96
CA LEU A 69 9.96 -1.71 -13.36
C LEU A 69 10.23 -0.34 -14.01
N ALA A 70 9.85 0.76 -13.35
CA ALA A 70 10.12 2.10 -13.86
C ALA A 70 11.62 2.35 -14.05
N TYR A 71 12.45 1.94 -13.09
CA TYR A 71 13.91 2.04 -13.21
C TYR A 71 14.47 1.18 -14.35
N TYR A 72 14.01 -0.07 -14.47
CA TYR A 72 14.46 -0.97 -15.53
C TYR A 72 14.12 -0.42 -16.92
N VAL A 73 12.90 0.08 -17.12
CA VAL A 73 12.49 0.68 -18.40
C VAL A 73 13.23 1.99 -18.67
N ALA A 74 13.41 2.83 -17.65
CA ALA A 74 14.17 4.08 -17.75
C ALA A 74 15.61 3.85 -18.21
N ARG A 75 16.24 2.79 -17.70
CA ARG A 75 17.63 2.45 -18.01
C ARG A 75 17.81 1.83 -19.38
N ASN A 76 16.87 0.99 -19.83
CA ASN A 76 17.07 0.12 -21.00
C ASN A 76 16.27 0.53 -22.25
N TYR A 77 15.19 1.31 -22.11
CA TYR A 77 14.27 1.58 -23.21
C TYR A 77 13.91 3.05 -23.39
N ASP A 78 13.45 3.73 -22.34
CA ASP A 78 12.97 5.11 -22.42
C ASP A 78 13.15 5.84 -21.08
N ARG A 79 14.04 6.85 -21.08
CA ARG A 79 14.36 7.67 -19.89
C ARG A 79 13.15 8.43 -19.34
N GLY A 80 12.08 8.61 -20.11
CA GLY A 80 10.82 9.21 -19.66
C GLY A 80 10.19 8.49 -18.46
N TYR A 81 10.39 7.17 -18.34
CA TYR A 81 9.93 6.40 -17.17
C TYR A 81 10.68 6.77 -15.88
N GLY A 82 11.84 7.41 -15.99
CA GLY A 82 12.57 7.94 -14.85
C GLY A 82 11.78 9.03 -14.11
N TYR A 83 10.96 9.81 -14.82
CA TYR A 83 10.08 10.82 -14.19
C TYR A 83 9.06 10.18 -13.25
N PHE A 84 8.60 8.97 -13.58
CA PHE A 84 7.63 8.26 -12.75
C PHE A 84 8.18 7.89 -11.37
N LEU A 85 9.48 7.68 -11.23
CA LEU A 85 10.13 7.45 -9.93
C LEU A 85 9.97 8.65 -8.99
N PHE A 86 9.93 9.88 -9.53
CA PHE A 86 9.72 11.10 -8.73
C PHE A 86 8.25 11.27 -8.32
N PHE A 87 7.30 10.81 -9.13
CA PHE A 87 5.86 10.88 -8.81
C PHE A 87 5.34 9.69 -8.00
N LEU A 88 6.09 8.59 -7.93
CA LEU A 88 5.70 7.40 -7.19
C LEU A 88 5.44 7.67 -5.69
N PRO A 89 6.25 8.49 -4.99
CA PRO A 89 5.95 8.93 -3.63
C PRO A 89 4.70 9.81 -3.55
N TYR A 90 4.40 10.61 -4.58
CA TYR A 90 3.19 11.42 -4.60
C TYR A 90 1.93 10.54 -4.65
N TYR A 91 1.94 9.48 -5.46
CA TYR A 91 0.79 8.59 -5.58
C TYR A 91 0.68 7.60 -4.40
N LEU A 92 1.76 6.93 -4.04
CA LEU A 92 1.71 5.85 -3.03
C LEU A 92 2.13 6.29 -1.63
N GLY A 93 2.81 7.43 -1.49
CA GLY A 93 3.36 7.90 -0.21
C GLY A 93 2.33 7.98 0.92
N PRO A 94 1.14 8.58 0.73
CA PRO A 94 0.12 8.61 1.77
C PRO A 94 -0.30 7.21 2.22
N ALA A 95 -0.43 6.26 1.28
CA ALA A 95 -0.78 4.88 1.57
C ALA A 95 0.35 4.16 2.32
N LEU A 96 1.62 4.40 1.95
CA LEU A 96 2.79 3.86 2.63
C LEU A 96 2.95 4.40 4.06
N ILE A 97 2.66 5.67 4.29
CA ILE A 97 2.68 6.27 5.64
C ILE A 97 1.57 5.66 6.49
N LEU A 98 0.34 5.62 5.97
CA LEU A 98 -0.81 5.08 6.69
C LEU A 98 -0.69 3.57 6.96
N SER A 99 -0.02 2.81 6.07
CA SER A 99 0.22 1.39 6.31
C SER A 99 1.15 1.18 7.50
N VAL A 100 2.21 1.98 7.65
CA VAL A 100 3.10 1.94 8.83
C VAL A 100 2.33 2.31 10.10
N ILE A 101 1.55 3.40 10.05
CA ILE A 101 0.73 3.83 11.19
C ILE A 101 -0.25 2.71 11.60
N GLY A 102 -0.95 2.11 10.64
CA GLY A 102 -1.93 1.06 10.93
C GLY A 102 -1.30 -0.22 11.47
N LEU A 103 -0.15 -0.63 10.94
CA LEU A 103 0.61 -1.75 11.48
C LEU A 103 1.10 -1.48 12.91
N TRP A 104 1.56 -0.25 13.18
CA TRP A 104 1.99 0.15 14.52
C TRP A 104 0.81 0.19 15.51
N VAL A 105 -0.35 0.72 15.12
CA VAL A 105 -1.58 0.71 15.92
C VAL A 105 -1.98 -0.72 16.26
N ARG A 106 -2.01 -1.62 15.27
CA ARG A 106 -2.29 -3.04 15.49
C ARG A 106 -1.30 -3.66 16.48
N TYR A 107 0.00 -3.41 16.30
CA TYR A 107 1.03 -3.94 17.18
C TYR A 107 0.83 -3.49 18.64
N ARG A 108 0.57 -2.20 18.86
CA ARG A 108 0.32 -1.63 20.19
C ARG A 108 -0.92 -2.24 20.86
N LEU A 109 -2.00 -2.41 20.10
CA LEU A 109 -3.24 -3.03 20.61
C LEU A 109 -3.04 -4.51 20.94
N CYS A 110 -2.34 -5.27 20.10
CA CYS A 110 -2.02 -6.68 20.39
C CYS A 110 -1.09 -6.83 21.60
N LYS A 111 -0.12 -5.92 21.79
CA LYS A 111 0.76 -5.92 22.96
C LYS A 111 0.01 -5.58 24.24
N GLY A 112 -0.84 -4.56 24.22
CA GLY A 112 -1.65 -4.17 25.38
C GLY A 112 -2.67 -5.23 25.84
N VAL A 113 -3.12 -6.13 24.96
CA VAL A 113 -3.91 -7.31 25.37
C VAL A 113 -3.05 -8.34 26.11
N LYS A 114 -1.77 -8.46 25.73
CA LYS A 114 -0.82 -9.40 26.33
C LYS A 114 -0.32 -8.95 27.70
N ASP A 115 -0.20 -7.65 27.92
CA ASP A 115 0.27 -7.07 29.19
C ASP A 115 -0.86 -7.02 30.27
N ASN A 116 -2.13 -7.21 29.87
CA ASN A 116 -3.31 -7.20 30.74
C ASN A 116 -3.93 -8.59 31.00
N ALA A 117 -3.27 -9.66 30.54
CA ALA A 117 -3.69 -11.06 30.69
C ALA A 117 -2.69 -11.80 31.57
#